data_AF-I4YDK2-F1
#
_entry.id   AF-I4YDK2-F1
#
_cell.length_a   1.000
_cell.length_b   1.000
_cell.length_c   1.000
_cell.angle_alpha   90.00
_cell.angle_beta   90.00
_cell.angle_gamma   90.00
#
_symmetry.space_group_name_H-M   'P 1'
#
loop_
_entity.id
_entity.type
_entity.pdbx_description
1 polymer ?
#
loop_
_entity_poly.entity_id
_entity_poly.type
_entity_poly.pdbx_seq_one_letter_code
_entity_poly.pdbx_strand_id
1 'polypeptide(L)'
;MVQQRSRPIARNVGRLTRTQLYTKRGLFKGQKKAAAPAKEATEEFKTKKVGGAKNGGERKVPTVKARAFYPAEDVAIPKNSRKTQRPTKLRESITPGTVLILLAGRFRGKRVVFLKQLDSGLLLVTGPFKVNGVPLRRVNQAYVIATSTKINVGAVDSSKVNDAFFAKAAVKNASKEEAFFGDKAEKKEYPAEKAQEQKNVDKAILAEIKKVDGLTKYLNASFGLSRGEFPHELKF
;
A
#
# COMPACT_ATOMS: atom_id res chain seq x y z
N MET A 1 7.93 17.29 9.71
CA MET A 1 6.61 17.80 9.31
C MET A 1 6.60 19.30 9.59
N VAL A 2 6.65 20.17 8.58
CA VAL A 2 6.69 21.64 8.80
C VAL A 2 5.34 22.07 9.38
N GLN A 3 5.32 22.46 10.66
CA GLN A 3 4.09 22.86 11.34
C GLN A 3 3.51 24.10 10.66
N GLN A 4 2.28 24.00 10.15
CA GLN A 4 1.62 25.13 9.47
C GLN A 4 1.41 26.29 10.45
N ARG A 5 1.81 27.52 10.06
CA ARG A 5 1.70 28.74 10.90
C ARG A 5 0.26 29.11 11.28
N SER A 6 -0.73 28.62 10.51
CA SER A 6 -2.17 28.75 10.76
C SER A 6 -2.74 27.33 10.85
N ARG A 7 -3.38 26.99 11.97
CA ARG A 7 -4.05 25.69 12.12
C ARG A 7 -5.35 25.71 11.30
N PRO A 8 -5.72 24.63 10.59
CA PRO A 8 -6.98 24.59 9.85
C PRO A 8 -8.18 24.45 10.80
N ILE A 9 -9.28 25.14 10.49
CA ILE A 9 -10.61 24.92 11.13
C ILE A 9 -11.35 23.80 10.39
N ALA A 10 -11.28 23.83 9.06
CA ALA A 10 -11.86 22.83 8.17
C ALA A 10 -10.88 22.55 7.02
N ARG A 11 -11.22 21.56 6.17
CA ARG A 11 -10.40 21.24 4.99
C ARG A 11 -10.26 22.50 4.11
N ASN A 12 -9.03 22.93 3.88
CA ASN A 12 -8.67 24.14 3.11
C ASN A 12 -9.09 25.48 3.73
N VAL A 13 -9.55 25.53 4.99
CA VAL A 13 -9.90 26.77 5.69
C VAL A 13 -8.98 26.95 6.90
N GLY A 14 -8.13 27.97 6.85
CA GLY A 14 -7.22 28.33 7.95
C GLY A 14 -7.93 29.11 9.05
N ARG A 15 -7.45 28.98 10.30
CA ARG A 15 -7.98 29.73 11.45
C ARG A 15 -7.70 31.23 11.39
N LEU A 16 -6.53 31.60 10.88
CA LEU A 16 -6.12 33.01 10.75
C LEU A 16 -6.55 33.58 9.40
N THR A 17 -7.02 34.84 9.40
CA THR A 17 -7.34 35.59 8.19
C THR A 17 -6.07 35.96 7.40
N ARG A 18 -6.23 36.37 6.14
CA ARG A 18 -5.11 36.74 5.25
C ARG A 18 -4.18 37.78 5.88
N THR A 19 -4.73 38.80 6.54
CA THR A 19 -3.97 39.90 7.16
C THR A 19 -3.19 39.43 8.40
N GLN A 20 -3.81 38.64 9.28
CA GLN A 20 -3.14 38.03 10.43
C GLN A 20 -2.01 37.08 10.00
N LEU A 21 -2.22 36.36 8.90
CA LEU A 21 -1.22 35.45 8.34
C LEU A 21 -0.06 36.22 7.69
N TYR A 22 -0.33 37.40 7.09
CA TYR A 22 0.68 38.30 6.53
C TYR A 22 1.64 38.83 7.60
N THR A 23 1.09 39.33 8.72
CA THR A 23 1.89 39.83 9.85
C THR A 23 2.68 38.70 10.50
N LYS A 24 2.04 37.56 10.79
CA LYS A 24 2.69 36.37 11.38
C LYS A 24 3.76 35.76 10.47
N ARG A 25 3.65 35.95 9.14
CA ARG A 25 4.69 35.52 8.21
C ARG A 25 5.87 36.48 8.10
N GLY A 26 5.78 37.68 8.67
CA GLY A 26 6.79 38.71 8.52
C GLY A 26 6.87 39.26 7.09
N LEU A 27 5.82 39.09 6.28
CA LEU A 27 5.82 39.49 4.87
C LEU A 27 5.89 41.01 4.68
N PHE A 28 5.56 41.77 5.74
CA PHE A 28 5.78 43.21 5.80
C PHE A 28 7.25 43.62 5.71
N LYS A 29 8.20 42.70 5.98
CA LYS A 29 9.65 42.95 5.87
C LYS A 29 10.16 42.93 4.42
N GLY A 30 9.27 42.77 3.44
CA GLY A 30 9.60 42.79 2.01
C GLY A 30 9.71 41.41 1.37
N GLN A 31 9.72 41.39 0.03
CA GLN A 31 9.85 40.16 -0.76
C GLN A 31 11.32 39.70 -0.78
N LYS A 32 11.54 38.38 -0.65
CA LYS A 32 12.87 37.80 -0.88
C LYS A 32 13.20 37.87 -2.37
N LYS A 33 14.08 38.80 -2.78
CA LYS A 33 14.59 38.94 -4.16
C LYS A 33 15.79 38.02 -4.45
N ALA A 34 15.69 36.73 -4.08
CA ALA A 34 16.67 35.76 -4.54
C ALA A 34 16.19 35.21 -5.88
N ALA A 35 16.83 35.61 -6.99
CA ALA A 35 16.62 34.96 -8.27
C ALA A 35 17.03 33.49 -8.13
N ALA A 36 16.13 32.56 -8.45
CA ALA A 36 16.50 31.16 -8.54
C ALA A 36 17.62 31.04 -9.60
N PRO A 37 18.71 30.30 -9.32
CA PRO A 37 19.75 30.10 -10.32
C PRO A 37 19.12 29.51 -11.59
N ALA A 38 19.44 30.09 -12.74
CA ALA A 38 19.02 29.57 -14.01
C ALA A 38 19.45 28.09 -14.09
N LYS A 39 18.51 27.19 -14.38
CA LYS A 39 18.86 25.79 -14.61
C LYS A 39 19.79 25.75 -15.81
N GLU A 40 20.99 25.23 -15.62
CA GLU A 40 21.96 25.02 -16.70
C GLU A 40 21.29 24.25 -17.84
N ALA A 41 21.38 24.79 -19.06
CA ALA A 41 20.90 24.12 -20.25
C ALA A 41 21.70 22.83 -20.44
N THR A 42 21.01 21.72 -20.67
CA THR A 42 21.68 20.45 -20.95
C THR A 42 22.32 20.55 -22.33
N GLU A 43 23.62 20.25 -22.44
CA GLU A 43 24.37 20.36 -23.69
C GLU A 43 23.81 19.42 -24.77
N GLU A 44 23.45 20.00 -25.93
CA GLU A 44 22.82 19.29 -27.04
C GLU A 44 23.74 18.26 -27.71
N PHE A 45 25.05 18.47 -27.62
CA PHE A 45 26.07 17.61 -28.23
C PHE A 45 27.13 17.23 -27.20
N LYS A 46 27.43 15.92 -27.12
CA LYS A 46 28.55 15.40 -26.35
C LYS A 46 29.74 15.16 -27.28
N THR A 47 30.89 15.71 -26.93
CA THR A 47 32.15 15.43 -27.63
C THR A 47 32.63 14.04 -27.26
N LYS A 48 32.65 13.12 -28.23
CA LYS A 48 33.23 11.79 -28.08
C LYS A 48 34.60 11.75 -28.75
N LYS A 49 35.61 11.27 -28.04
CA LYS A 49 36.91 10.97 -28.64
C LYS A 49 36.79 9.80 -29.61
N VAL A 50 37.36 9.93 -30.80
CA VAL A 50 37.35 8.92 -31.85
C VAL A 50 38.78 8.46 -32.11
N GLY A 51 38.99 7.14 -32.06
CA GLY A 51 40.31 6.54 -32.27
C GLY A 51 40.74 6.52 -33.75
N GLY A 52 42.06 6.55 -33.95
CA GLY A 52 42.72 6.45 -35.25
C GLY A 52 43.54 7.69 -35.61
N ALA A 53 44.81 7.50 -36.01
CA ALA A 53 45.78 8.57 -36.24
C ALA A 53 45.40 9.59 -37.33
N LYS A 54 44.42 9.28 -38.18
CA LYS A 54 43.92 10.15 -39.27
C LYS A 54 42.47 10.61 -39.08
N ASN A 55 41.86 10.37 -37.91
CA ASN A 55 40.41 10.54 -37.68
C ASN A 55 40.01 11.82 -36.93
N GLY A 56 40.94 12.76 -36.72
CA GLY A 56 40.64 14.09 -36.16
C GLY A 56 40.33 14.12 -34.65
N GLY A 57 40.47 13.00 -33.93
CA GLY A 57 40.49 12.94 -32.46
C GLY A 57 39.13 13.05 -31.76
N GLU A 58 38.21 13.93 -32.20
CA GLU A 58 36.94 14.19 -31.51
C GLU A 58 35.76 14.36 -32.48
N ARG A 59 34.58 13.87 -32.09
CA ARG A 59 33.31 14.07 -32.81
C ARG A 59 32.21 14.56 -31.87
N LYS A 60 31.47 15.59 -32.30
CA LYS A 60 30.25 16.04 -31.62
C LYS A 60 29.10 15.08 -31.94
N VAL A 61 28.56 14.41 -30.94
CA VAL A 61 27.44 13.47 -31.09
C VAL A 61 26.21 14.02 -30.37
N PRO A 62 25.04 14.10 -31.02
CA PRO A 62 23.80 14.51 -30.36
C PRO A 62 23.51 13.66 -29.13
N THR A 63 23.12 14.31 -28.03
CA THR A 63 22.77 13.61 -26.79
C THR A 63 21.49 12.79 -26.94
N VAL A 64 20.56 13.24 -27.78
CA VAL A 64 19.33 12.54 -28.16
C VAL A 64 19.34 12.32 -29.68
N LYS A 65 19.38 11.06 -30.11
CA LYS A 65 19.27 10.72 -31.54
C LYS A 65 17.80 10.78 -31.98
N ALA A 66 17.56 11.32 -33.17
CA ALA A 66 16.24 11.25 -33.81
C ALA A 66 15.83 9.79 -34.07
N ARG A 67 14.53 9.52 -34.05
CA ARG A 67 13.98 8.19 -34.40
C ARG A 67 14.08 7.99 -35.91
N ALA A 68 14.40 6.77 -36.34
CA ALA A 68 14.48 6.42 -37.76
C ALA A 68 13.10 6.21 -38.42
N PHE A 69 12.07 5.94 -37.61
CA PHE A 69 10.71 5.67 -38.07
C PHE A 69 9.75 6.72 -37.52
N TYR A 70 8.90 7.25 -38.42
CA TYR A 70 7.82 8.18 -38.12
C TYR A 70 6.48 7.50 -38.43
N PRO A 71 5.51 7.48 -37.50
CA PRO A 71 4.17 6.99 -37.80
C PRO A 71 3.47 7.92 -38.79
N ALA A 72 2.52 7.38 -39.57
CA ALA A 72 1.72 8.19 -40.51
C ALA A 72 0.76 9.15 -39.80
N GLU A 73 0.33 8.81 -38.58
CA GLU A 73 -0.56 9.62 -37.75
C GLU A 73 0.04 9.81 -36.35
N ASP A 74 -0.10 11.02 -35.81
CA ASP A 74 0.32 11.34 -34.46
C ASP A 74 -0.74 10.94 -33.44
N VAL A 75 -0.30 10.28 -32.36
CA VAL A 75 -1.17 9.99 -31.21
C VAL A 75 -1.25 11.23 -30.32
N ALA A 76 -2.46 11.75 -30.13
CA ALA A 76 -2.68 12.90 -29.26
C ALA A 76 -2.21 12.64 -27.82
N ILE A 77 -1.45 13.58 -27.25
CA ILE A 77 -0.93 13.46 -25.88
C ILE A 77 -2.09 13.63 -24.88
N PRO A 78 -2.27 12.70 -23.92
CA PRO A 78 -3.32 12.81 -22.92
C PRO A 78 -3.10 14.04 -22.03
N LYS A 79 -4.20 14.73 -21.70
CA LYS A 79 -4.16 15.90 -20.80
C LYS A 79 -3.70 15.49 -19.40
N ASN A 80 -2.86 16.32 -18.79
CA ASN A 80 -2.35 16.06 -17.45
C ASN A 80 -3.49 16.12 -16.40
N SER A 81 -3.73 15.00 -15.71
CA SER A 81 -4.80 14.86 -14.73
C SER A 81 -4.28 15.15 -13.32
N ARG A 82 -5.00 16.00 -12.57
CA ARG A 82 -4.68 16.28 -11.15
C ARG A 82 -5.23 15.23 -10.17
N LYS A 83 -5.74 14.10 -10.67
CA LYS A 83 -6.27 13.02 -9.83
C LYS A 83 -5.10 12.28 -9.17
N THR A 84 -5.07 12.27 -7.84
CA THR A 84 -4.09 11.53 -7.04
C THR A 84 -4.79 10.38 -6.32
N GLN A 85 -4.22 9.19 -6.36
CA GLN A 85 -4.70 8.08 -5.52
C GLN A 85 -4.36 8.40 -4.06
N ARG A 86 -5.37 8.35 -3.20
CA ARG A 86 -5.22 8.56 -1.75
C ARG A 86 -5.39 7.23 -1.04
N PRO A 87 -4.70 7.02 0.11
CA PRO A 87 -4.93 5.83 0.92
C PRO A 87 -6.39 5.77 1.39
N THR A 88 -6.91 4.56 1.55
CA THR A 88 -8.28 4.34 2.01
C THR A 88 -8.44 4.82 3.45
N LYS A 89 -9.56 5.50 3.74
CA LYS A 89 -9.89 5.88 5.12
C LYS A 89 -10.41 4.65 5.87
N LEU A 90 -9.81 4.36 7.02
CA LEU A 90 -10.28 3.31 7.91
C LEU A 90 -11.69 3.65 8.45
N ARG A 91 -12.60 2.66 8.47
CA ARG A 91 -13.91 2.77 9.13
C ARG A 91 -13.71 2.85 10.64
N GLU A 92 -14.55 3.63 11.31
CA GLU A 92 -14.47 3.83 12.77
C GLU A 92 -14.75 2.55 13.56
N SER A 93 -15.54 1.63 13.02
CA SER A 93 -15.78 0.32 13.62
C SER A 93 -14.56 -0.62 13.62
N ILE A 94 -13.56 -0.33 12.78
CA ILE A 94 -12.36 -1.15 12.64
C ILE A 94 -11.26 -0.50 13.48
N THR A 95 -11.11 -1.00 14.69
CA THR A 95 -10.03 -0.63 15.61
C THR A 95 -9.04 -1.78 15.75
N PRO A 96 -7.74 -1.54 15.99
CA PRO A 96 -6.78 -2.61 16.25
C PRO A 96 -7.34 -3.62 17.25
N GLY A 97 -7.43 -4.89 16.84
CA GLY A 97 -7.96 -5.98 17.67
C GLY A 97 -9.42 -6.33 17.48
N THR A 98 -10.15 -5.54 16.69
CA THR A 98 -11.51 -5.90 16.30
C THR A 98 -11.52 -7.23 15.56
N VAL A 99 -12.45 -8.10 15.91
CA VAL A 99 -12.70 -9.34 15.17
C VAL A 99 -13.50 -9.00 13.90
N LEU A 100 -13.01 -9.51 12.79
CA LEU A 100 -13.48 -9.27 11.44
C LEU A 100 -14.02 -10.56 10.84
N ILE A 101 -15.15 -10.49 10.13
CA ILE A 101 -15.67 -11.60 9.33
C ILE A 101 -15.29 -11.35 7.88
N LEU A 102 -14.55 -12.30 7.29
CA LEU A 102 -14.18 -12.22 5.87
C LEU A 102 -15.36 -12.61 4.99
N LEU A 103 -15.71 -11.77 4.01
CA LEU A 103 -16.82 -12.05 3.10
C LEU A 103 -16.37 -12.70 1.79
N ALA A 104 -15.15 -12.41 1.34
CA ALA A 104 -14.66 -12.80 0.01
C ALA A 104 -13.37 -13.64 0.06
N GLY A 105 -13.17 -14.41 -1.01
CA GLY A 105 -11.98 -15.24 -1.21
C GLY A 105 -12.06 -16.62 -0.58
N ARG A 106 -10.91 -17.29 -0.47
CA ARG A 106 -10.81 -18.66 0.05
C ARG A 106 -11.25 -18.77 1.52
N PHE A 107 -10.99 -17.74 2.32
CA PHE A 107 -11.28 -17.72 3.75
C PHE A 107 -12.60 -17.02 4.10
N ARG A 108 -13.57 -16.98 3.17
CA ARG A 108 -14.90 -16.41 3.42
C ARG A 108 -15.58 -17.12 4.60
N GLY A 109 -16.36 -16.38 5.38
CA GLY A 109 -17.01 -16.83 6.61
C GLY A 109 -16.07 -16.93 7.82
N LYS A 110 -14.74 -16.95 7.63
CA LYS A 110 -13.82 -17.04 8.77
C LYS A 110 -13.79 -15.75 9.58
N ARG A 111 -13.65 -15.92 10.90
CA ARG A 111 -13.51 -14.83 11.89
C ARG A 111 -12.04 -14.63 12.21
N VAL A 112 -11.58 -13.40 12.10
CA VAL A 112 -10.15 -13.08 11.98
C VAL A 112 -9.83 -11.79 12.73
N VAL A 113 -8.63 -11.64 13.28
CA VAL A 113 -8.27 -10.48 14.11
C VAL A 113 -7.60 -9.40 13.26
N PHE A 114 -8.06 -8.15 13.37
CA PHE A 114 -7.42 -7.00 12.75
C PHE A 114 -6.18 -6.55 13.53
N LEU A 115 -5.07 -6.31 12.83
CA LEU A 115 -3.83 -5.83 13.44
C LEU A 115 -3.62 -4.33 13.20
N LYS A 116 -3.37 -3.98 11.94
CA LYS A 116 -3.08 -2.61 11.50
C LYS A 116 -3.53 -2.38 10.06
N GLN A 117 -3.70 -1.12 9.68
CA GLN A 117 -3.84 -0.73 8.27
C GLN A 117 -2.44 -0.59 7.66
N LEU A 118 -2.24 -1.11 6.45
CA LEU A 118 -1.00 -0.97 5.69
C LEU A 118 -0.99 0.33 4.88
N ASP A 119 0.18 0.73 4.37
CA ASP A 119 0.35 1.96 3.57
C ASP A 119 -0.46 1.92 2.26
N SER A 120 -0.68 0.72 1.70
CA SER A 120 -1.60 0.50 0.58
C SER A 120 -3.07 0.78 0.89
N GLY A 121 -3.42 0.94 2.17
CA GLY A 121 -4.79 1.07 2.66
C GLY A 121 -5.49 -0.27 2.91
N LEU A 122 -4.84 -1.40 2.62
CA LEU A 122 -5.35 -2.73 2.94
C LEU A 122 -5.20 -3.03 4.43
N LEU A 123 -6.08 -3.88 4.96
CA LEU A 123 -6.05 -4.34 6.34
C LEU A 123 -5.06 -5.50 6.47
N LEU A 124 -4.14 -5.42 7.42
CA LEU A 124 -3.37 -6.56 7.89
C LEU A 124 -4.20 -7.31 8.93
N VAL A 125 -4.43 -8.59 8.64
CA VAL A 125 -5.35 -9.44 9.39
C VAL A 125 -4.66 -10.78 9.66
N THR A 126 -4.87 -11.36 10.84
CA THR A 126 -4.41 -12.72 11.18
C THR A 126 -5.52 -13.51 11.87
N GLY A 127 -5.75 -14.74 11.43
CA GLY A 127 -6.60 -15.68 12.14
C GLY A 127 -5.65 -16.69 12.73
N PRO A 128 -5.39 -16.67 14.05
CA PRO A 128 -4.30 -17.45 14.63
C PRO A 128 -4.23 -18.82 13.98
N PHE A 129 -3.15 -19.11 13.26
CA PHE A 129 -3.17 -20.09 12.17
C PHE A 129 -3.54 -21.48 12.67
N LYS A 130 -3.18 -21.77 13.92
CA LYS A 130 -3.52 -22.99 14.66
C LYS A 130 -5.03 -23.16 14.93
N VAL A 131 -5.79 -22.07 15.00
CA VAL A 131 -7.22 -22.06 15.34
C VAL A 131 -8.09 -22.21 14.11
N ASN A 132 -7.88 -21.37 13.08
CA ASN A 132 -8.79 -21.30 11.92
C ASN A 132 -8.11 -21.44 10.56
N GLY A 133 -6.78 -21.61 10.51
CA GLY A 133 -6.01 -21.82 9.29
C GLY A 133 -5.82 -20.58 8.40
N VAL A 134 -6.12 -19.37 8.90
CA VAL A 134 -6.00 -18.13 8.12
C VAL A 134 -4.66 -17.45 8.42
N PRO A 135 -3.64 -17.50 7.53
CA PRO A 135 -2.36 -16.87 7.80
C PRO A 135 -2.49 -15.34 7.81
N LEU A 136 -1.41 -14.66 8.20
CA LEU A 136 -1.22 -13.23 7.98
C LEU A 136 -1.57 -12.90 6.53
N ARG A 137 -2.54 -12.02 6.35
CA ARG A 137 -3.11 -11.74 5.04
C ARG A 137 -3.54 -10.30 4.93
N ARG A 138 -3.39 -9.76 3.72
CA ARG A 138 -3.95 -8.47 3.34
C ARG A 138 -5.39 -8.63 2.87
N VAL A 139 -6.28 -7.81 3.39
CA VAL A 139 -7.71 -7.84 3.07
C VAL A 139 -8.20 -6.42 2.78
N ASN A 140 -9.05 -6.28 1.77
CA ASN A 140 -9.71 -5.01 1.51
C ASN A 140 -10.89 -4.83 2.49
N GLN A 141 -10.92 -3.68 3.15
CA GLN A 141 -11.94 -3.26 4.11
C GLN A 141 -13.39 -3.40 3.62
N ALA A 142 -13.63 -3.30 2.30
CA ALA A 142 -14.97 -3.45 1.73
C ALA A 142 -15.53 -4.87 1.88
N TYR A 143 -14.67 -5.89 1.95
CA TYR A 143 -15.07 -7.30 2.01
C TYR A 143 -15.03 -7.87 3.42
N VAL A 144 -15.31 -7.02 4.41
CA VAL A 144 -15.21 -7.35 5.82
C VAL A 144 -16.38 -6.77 6.60
N ILE A 145 -16.96 -7.60 7.47
CA ILE A 145 -17.84 -7.13 8.55
C ILE A 145 -17.01 -6.95 9.81
N ALA A 146 -17.04 -5.75 10.38
CA ALA A 146 -16.45 -5.49 11.68
C ALA A 146 -17.46 -5.88 12.75
N THR A 147 -17.04 -6.74 13.68
CA THR A 147 -17.87 -7.11 14.84
C THR A 147 -17.58 -6.21 16.02
N SER A 148 -18.45 -6.26 17.02
CA SER A 148 -18.31 -5.58 18.31
C SER A 148 -17.21 -6.18 19.19
N THR A 149 -16.81 -7.43 18.94
CA THR A 149 -15.80 -8.14 19.73
C THR A 149 -14.40 -7.59 19.47
N LYS A 150 -13.66 -7.28 20.54
CA LYS A 150 -12.29 -6.73 20.49
C LYS A 150 -11.35 -7.53 21.36
N ILE A 151 -10.12 -7.68 20.88
CA ILE A 151 -9.01 -8.34 21.57
C ILE A 151 -7.92 -7.29 21.78
N ASN A 152 -7.22 -7.32 22.91
CA ASN A 152 -6.09 -6.41 23.12
C ASN A 152 -4.88 -6.86 22.28
N VAL A 153 -4.38 -5.98 21.41
CA VAL A 153 -3.27 -6.26 20.48
C VAL A 153 -2.04 -5.39 20.75
N GLY A 154 -2.01 -4.66 21.87
CA GLY A 154 -0.94 -3.71 22.17
C GLY A 154 0.46 -4.34 22.26
N ALA A 155 0.54 -5.62 22.61
CA ALA A 155 1.79 -6.38 22.73
C ALA A 155 2.24 -7.07 21.42
N VAL A 156 1.56 -6.84 20.29
CA VAL A 156 1.88 -7.53 19.03
C VAL A 156 2.77 -6.67 18.15
N ASP A 157 4.03 -7.09 18.02
CA ASP A 157 4.98 -6.48 17.10
C ASP A 157 4.68 -6.90 15.66
N SER A 158 4.07 -6.00 14.89
CA SER A 158 3.77 -6.19 13.45
C SER A 158 4.53 -5.21 12.55
N SER A 159 5.57 -4.56 13.05
CA SER A 159 6.36 -3.54 12.35
C SER A 159 7.08 -4.06 11.11
N LYS A 160 7.52 -5.32 11.13
CA LYS A 160 8.22 -5.99 10.01
C LYS A 160 7.27 -6.36 8.87
N VAL A 161 5.97 -6.50 9.14
CA VAL A 161 4.97 -6.95 8.18
C VAL A 161 4.37 -5.74 7.45
N ASN A 162 4.95 -5.41 6.29
CA ASN A 162 4.53 -4.30 5.42
C ASN A 162 4.06 -4.82 4.05
N ASP A 163 3.59 -3.94 3.16
CA ASP A 163 3.05 -4.35 1.86
C ASP A 163 4.02 -5.18 0.99
N ALA A 164 5.32 -4.88 1.07
CA ALA A 164 6.37 -5.61 0.37
C ALA A 164 6.48 -7.07 0.81
N PHE A 165 6.17 -7.39 2.07
CA PHE A 165 6.15 -8.76 2.60
C PHE A 165 5.17 -9.68 1.83
N PHE A 166 4.12 -9.09 1.28
CA PHE A 166 3.07 -9.79 0.53
C PHE A 166 3.16 -9.61 -0.98
N ALA A 167 4.26 -9.04 -1.48
CA ALA A 167 4.52 -8.99 -2.92
C ALA A 167 4.64 -10.42 -3.47
N LYS A 168 3.95 -10.68 -4.58
CA LYS A 168 4.13 -11.93 -5.31
C LYS A 168 5.41 -11.82 -6.14
N ALA A 169 6.21 -12.89 -6.18
CA ALA A 169 7.34 -12.95 -7.09
C ALA A 169 6.85 -12.80 -8.53
N ALA A 170 7.47 -11.91 -9.30
CA ALA A 170 7.15 -11.74 -10.71
C ALA A 170 7.50 -13.03 -11.44
N VAL A 171 6.52 -13.59 -12.15
CA VAL A 171 6.76 -14.69 -13.09
C VAL A 171 7.36 -14.06 -14.34
N LYS A 172 8.55 -14.49 -14.75
CA LYS A 172 9.12 -14.06 -16.04
C LYS A 172 8.19 -14.58 -17.13
N ASN A 173 7.80 -13.72 -18.08
CA ASN A 173 7.01 -14.15 -19.22
C ASN A 173 7.87 -15.16 -20.02
N ALA A 174 7.45 -16.41 -20.02
CA ALA A 174 8.05 -17.44 -20.86
C ALA A 174 7.74 -17.16 -22.33
N SER A 175 8.53 -17.73 -23.23
CA SER A 175 8.25 -17.68 -24.67
C SER A 175 6.88 -18.33 -24.98
N LYS A 176 6.27 -17.98 -26.13
CA LYS A 176 4.92 -18.43 -26.51
C LYS A 176 4.77 -19.97 -26.49
N GLU A 177 5.84 -20.69 -26.77
CA GLU A 177 5.88 -22.16 -26.83
C GLU A 177 6.03 -22.78 -25.43
N GLU A 178 6.91 -22.24 -24.58
CA GLU A 178 7.08 -22.69 -23.19
C GLU A 178 5.83 -22.46 -22.33
N ALA A 179 5.01 -21.44 -22.64
CA ALA A 179 3.76 -21.20 -21.93
C ALA A 179 2.66 -22.24 -22.23
N PHE A 180 2.76 -22.95 -23.36
CA PHE A 180 1.79 -23.97 -23.79
C PHE A 180 2.11 -25.36 -23.21
N PHE A 181 3.40 -25.66 -23.01
CA PHE A 181 3.87 -26.93 -22.44
C PHE A 181 4.39 -26.82 -20.99
N GLY A 182 4.43 -25.62 -20.42
CA GLY A 182 5.01 -25.32 -19.12
C GLY A 182 4.28 -25.99 -17.97
N ASP A 183 4.94 -27.01 -17.44
CA ASP A 183 4.76 -27.79 -16.22
C ASP A 183 3.58 -27.46 -15.29
N LYS A 184 2.91 -28.53 -14.86
CA LYS A 184 2.12 -28.60 -13.62
C LYS A 184 2.88 -27.84 -12.53
N ALA A 185 2.44 -26.62 -12.24
CA ALA A 185 3.12 -25.71 -11.33
C ALA A 185 3.55 -26.46 -10.06
N GLU A 186 4.85 -26.74 -9.94
CA GLU A 186 5.42 -27.33 -8.75
C GLU A 186 4.97 -26.47 -7.57
N LYS A 187 4.39 -27.11 -6.54
CA LYS A 187 3.98 -26.44 -5.32
C LYS A 187 5.22 -25.84 -4.67
N LYS A 188 5.51 -24.58 -4.99
CA LYS A 188 6.55 -23.81 -4.31
C LYS A 188 6.31 -23.87 -2.82
N GLU A 189 7.29 -24.39 -2.09
CA GLU A 189 7.23 -24.47 -0.64
C GLU A 189 7.05 -23.08 -0.03
N TYR A 190 6.32 -23.03 1.08
CA TYR A 190 6.05 -21.76 1.75
C TYR A 190 7.33 -21.27 2.44
N PRO A 191 7.74 -19.99 2.23
CA PRO A 191 9.00 -19.49 2.80
C PRO A 191 9.05 -19.62 4.33
N ALA A 192 10.14 -20.21 4.85
CA ALA A 192 10.31 -20.47 6.27
C ALA A 192 10.24 -19.18 7.12
N GLU A 193 10.79 -18.07 6.63
CA GLU A 193 10.75 -16.76 7.28
C GLU A 193 9.31 -16.30 7.56
N LYS A 194 8.40 -16.48 6.60
CA LYS A 194 7.00 -16.08 6.77
C LYS A 194 6.29 -16.95 7.79
N ALA A 195 6.65 -18.24 7.86
CA ALA A 195 6.11 -19.16 8.85
C ALA A 195 6.59 -18.82 10.27
N GLN A 196 7.84 -18.37 10.42
CA GLN A 196 8.37 -17.91 11.70
C GLN A 196 7.69 -16.62 12.17
N GLU A 197 7.53 -15.64 11.28
CA GLU A 197 6.85 -14.38 11.59
C GLU A 197 5.39 -14.63 12.00
N GLN A 198 4.69 -15.55 11.32
CA GLN A 198 3.35 -15.99 11.72
C GLN A 198 3.32 -16.51 13.16
N LYS A 199 4.25 -17.40 13.52
CA LYS A 199 4.32 -17.98 14.88
C LYS A 199 4.57 -16.91 15.94
N ASN A 200 5.41 -15.92 15.64
CA ASN A 200 5.73 -14.82 16.55
C ASN A 200 4.48 -13.98 16.85
N VAL A 201 3.77 -13.56 15.80
CA VAL A 201 2.53 -12.77 15.92
C VAL A 201 1.44 -13.56 16.63
N ASP A 202 1.23 -14.82 16.22
CA ASP A 202 0.16 -15.65 16.79
C ASP A 202 0.40 -15.99 18.26
N LYS A 203 1.66 -16.12 18.71
CA LYS A 203 1.97 -16.42 20.12
C LYS A 203 1.39 -15.38 21.06
N ALA A 204 1.53 -14.09 20.74
CA ALA A 204 1.01 -13.00 21.54
C ALA A 204 -0.54 -12.97 21.51
N ILE A 205 -1.14 -13.16 20.34
CA ILE A 205 -2.60 -13.12 20.17
C ILE A 205 -3.27 -14.32 20.85
N LEU A 206 -2.68 -15.51 20.76
CA LEU A 206 -3.19 -16.72 21.41
C LEU A 206 -3.16 -16.60 22.94
N ALA A 207 -2.18 -15.90 23.51
CA ALA A 207 -2.14 -15.63 24.94
C ALA A 207 -3.34 -14.78 25.38
N GLU A 208 -3.72 -13.78 24.58
CA GLU A 208 -4.88 -12.94 24.86
C GLU A 208 -6.21 -13.67 24.63
N ILE A 209 -6.32 -14.45 23.56
CA ILE A 209 -7.54 -15.20 23.24
C ILE A 209 -7.90 -16.19 24.35
N LYS A 210 -6.91 -16.83 24.97
CA LYS A 210 -7.14 -17.80 26.05
C LYS A 210 -7.69 -17.17 27.33
N LYS A 211 -7.54 -15.85 27.52
CA LYS A 211 -8.09 -15.13 28.68
C LYS A 211 -9.62 -14.99 28.58
N VAL A 212 -10.17 -14.99 27.38
CA VAL A 212 -11.61 -14.85 27.13
C VAL A 212 -12.20 -16.23 26.87
N ASP A 213 -13.09 -16.66 27.76
CA ASP A 213 -13.73 -17.98 27.62
C ASP A 213 -14.55 -18.06 26.31
N GLY A 214 -14.53 -19.24 25.68
CA GLY A 214 -15.23 -19.50 24.42
C GLY A 214 -14.68 -18.81 23.16
N LEU A 215 -13.78 -17.83 23.27
CA LEU A 215 -13.31 -17.04 22.12
C LEU A 215 -12.53 -17.86 21.09
N THR A 216 -11.80 -18.89 21.54
CA THR A 216 -11.13 -19.83 20.64
C THR A 216 -12.13 -20.58 19.76
N LYS A 217 -13.26 -21.02 20.33
CA LYS A 217 -14.33 -21.70 19.58
C LYS A 217 -15.02 -20.73 18.61
N TYR A 218 -15.27 -19.50 19.06
CA TYR A 218 -15.83 -18.45 18.23
C TYR A 218 -14.97 -18.18 16.98
N LEU A 219 -13.65 -18.01 17.14
CA LEU A 219 -12.73 -17.76 16.03
C LEU A 219 -12.58 -18.93 15.06
N ASN A 220 -12.72 -20.17 15.55
CA ASN A 220 -12.70 -21.37 14.70
C ASN A 220 -14.00 -21.52 13.89
N ALA A 221 -15.15 -21.20 14.49
CA ALA A 221 -16.44 -21.29 13.85
C ALA A 221 -16.52 -20.40 12.59
N SER A 222 -17.18 -20.90 11.54
CA SER A 222 -17.49 -20.10 10.36
C SER A 222 -18.76 -19.29 10.58
N PHE A 223 -18.80 -18.11 10.02
CA PHE A 223 -20.02 -17.33 9.84
C PHE A 223 -20.75 -17.81 8.57
N GLY A 224 -22.05 -17.92 8.68
CA GLY A 224 -23.01 -18.18 7.62
C GLY A 224 -24.38 -17.75 8.13
N LEU A 225 -25.31 -17.47 7.22
CA LEU A 225 -26.69 -17.15 7.57
C LEU A 225 -27.54 -18.41 7.45
N SER A 226 -28.32 -18.69 8.48
CA SER A 226 -29.32 -19.75 8.49
C SER A 226 -30.67 -19.23 8.01
N ARG A 227 -31.63 -20.14 7.77
CA ARG A 227 -33.01 -19.73 7.44
C ARG A 227 -33.59 -18.93 8.60
N GLY A 228 -34.16 -17.76 8.28
CA GLY A 228 -34.74 -16.85 9.28
C GLY A 228 -33.76 -15.84 9.88
N GLU A 229 -32.47 -15.87 9.52
CA GLU A 229 -31.50 -14.86 9.95
C GLU A 229 -31.34 -13.77 8.88
N PHE A 230 -31.73 -12.53 9.22
CA PHE A 230 -31.65 -11.41 8.30
C PHE A 230 -30.52 -10.43 8.67
N PRO A 231 -29.57 -10.12 7.78
CA PRO A 231 -28.40 -9.29 8.10
C PRO A 231 -28.71 -7.88 8.61
N HIS A 232 -29.86 -7.32 8.28
CA HIS A 232 -30.27 -5.99 8.73
C HIS A 232 -30.80 -5.98 10.18
N GLU A 233 -31.18 -7.14 10.70
CA GLU A 233 -31.60 -7.33 12.10
C GLU A 233 -30.43 -7.77 13.00
N LEU A 234 -29.41 -8.41 12.40
CA LEU A 234 -28.22 -8.86 13.11
C LEU A 234 -27.36 -7.68 13.58
N LYS A 235 -26.93 -7.77 14.84
CA LYS A 235 -25.93 -6.87 15.42
C LYS A 235 -24.58 -7.58 15.39
N PHE A 236 -23.65 -7.00 14.62
CA PHE A 236 -22.29 -7.51 14.46
C PHE A 236 -21.37 -6.90 15.51
#